data_AF-A0A7T5RAL0-F1
#
_entry.id   AF-A0A7T5RAL0-F1
#
_cell.length_a   1.000
_cell.length_b   1.000
_cell.length_c   1.000
_cell.angle_alpha   90.00
_cell.angle_beta   90.00
_cell.angle_gamma   90.00
#
_symmetry.space_group_name_H-M   'P 1'
#
loop_
_entity.id
_entity.type
_entity.pdbx_description
1 polymer ?
#
loop_
_entity_poly.entity_id
_entity_poly.type
_entity_poly.pdbx_seq_one_letter_code
_entity_poly.pdbx_strand_id
1 'polypeptide(L)'
;MIFKSLLLIFLSVGLIWARSSYDKITRGNFADNLGDVLVKASQNNPYPAFGNFLQTVAIPNSYLFGQMVMWGELLTAVSIISSCLYLLWKNSKQKIALLALKLGLMGGAFLNINFWLTFAHTNSAVDSLNLLMIIIQLVGIITL
;
A
#
# COMPACT_ATOMS: atom_id res chain seq x y z
N MET A 1 -1.97 -24.69 10.62
CA MET A 1 -1.88 -23.78 11.79
C MET A 1 -1.59 -22.38 11.28
N ILE A 2 -2.20 -21.31 11.80
CA ILE A 2 -1.79 -19.94 11.46
C ILE A 2 -0.65 -19.56 12.42
N PHE A 3 0.48 -19.13 11.89
CA PHE A 3 1.60 -18.69 12.71
C PHE A 3 1.29 -17.30 13.28
N LYS A 4 1.10 -17.19 14.60
CA LYS A 4 0.82 -15.90 15.26
C LYS A 4 1.92 -14.87 15.04
N SER A 5 3.18 -15.30 14.98
CA SER A 5 4.31 -14.44 14.63
C SER A 5 4.12 -13.76 13.26
N LEU A 6 3.62 -14.51 12.27
CA LEU A 6 3.36 -13.97 10.94
C LEU A 6 2.22 -12.94 10.96
N LEU A 7 1.17 -13.17 11.75
CA LEU A 7 0.09 -12.18 11.95
C LEU A 7 0.60 -10.89 12.59
N LEU A 8 1.57 -10.96 13.51
CA LEU A 8 2.17 -9.76 14.12
C LEU A 8 3.00 -8.97 13.09
N ILE A 9 3.70 -9.65 12.18
CA ILE A 9 4.38 -9.00 11.05
C ILE A 9 3.36 -8.28 10.17
N PHE A 10 2.26 -8.94 9.79
CA PHE A 10 1.23 -8.30 8.97
C PHE A 10 0.52 -7.17 9.69
N LEU A 11 0.30 -7.28 11.01
CA LEU A 11 -0.24 -6.20 11.81
C LEU A 11 0.66 -4.96 11.74
N SER A 12 2.00 -5.14 11.80
CA SER A 12 2.93 -4.02 11.63
C SER A 12 2.82 -3.35 10.26
N VAL A 13 2.63 -4.13 9.18
CA VAL A 13 2.35 -3.61 7.83
C VAL A 13 1.04 -2.81 7.81
N GLY A 14 -0.01 -3.33 8.45
CA GLY A 14 -1.29 -2.62 8.58
C GLY A 14 -1.15 -1.28 9.32
N LEU A 15 -0.32 -1.23 10.37
CA LEU A 15 -0.05 0.01 11.11
C LEU A 15 0.73 1.04 10.30
N ILE A 16 1.66 0.62 9.43
CA ILE A 16 2.34 1.52 8.49
C ILE A 16 1.32 2.17 7.55
N TRP A 17 0.40 1.37 6.99
CA TRP A 17 -0.68 1.90 6.14
C TRP A 17 -1.64 2.82 6.90
N ALA A 18 -1.97 2.48 8.15
CA ALA A 18 -2.82 3.32 9.00
C ALA A 18 -2.17 4.68 9.25
N ARG A 19 -0.86 4.69 9.58
CA ARG A 19 -0.11 5.92 9.80
C ARG A 19 -0.07 6.79 8.54
N SER A 20 0.23 6.16 7.40
CA SER A 20 0.31 6.83 6.10
C SER A 20 -1.03 7.45 5.67
N SER A 21 -2.12 6.69 5.74
CA SER A 21 -3.45 7.17 5.39
C SER A 21 -3.95 8.25 6.36
N TYR A 22 -3.70 8.09 7.66
CA TYR A 22 -4.04 9.10 8.66
C TYR A 22 -3.40 10.45 8.36
N ASP A 23 -2.10 10.49 8.05
CA ASP A 23 -1.41 11.74 7.70
C ASP A 23 -1.97 12.39 6.43
N LYS A 24 -2.35 11.59 5.42
CA LYS A 24 -2.94 12.11 4.18
C LYS A 24 -4.32 12.70 4.40
N ILE A 25 -5.17 12.01 5.16
CA ILE A 25 -6.55 12.44 5.43
C ILE A 25 -6.57 13.67 6.33
N THR A 26 -5.79 13.67 7.41
CA THR A 26 -5.83 14.75 8.41
C THR A 26 -5.22 16.07 7.91
N ARG A 27 -4.25 16.00 7.00
CA ARG A 27 -3.71 17.21 6.34
C ARG A 27 -4.67 17.77 5.28
N GLY A 28 -5.56 16.95 4.75
CA GLY A 28 -6.65 17.36 3.84
C GLY A 28 -6.23 17.78 2.43
N ASN A 29 -4.94 18.00 2.17
CA ASN A 29 -4.42 18.53 0.90
C ASN A 29 -3.62 17.51 0.06
N PHE A 30 -3.64 16.22 0.45
CA PHE A 30 -2.85 15.21 -0.27
C PHE A 30 -3.29 15.07 -1.73
N ALA A 31 -4.60 14.97 -1.98
CA ALA A 31 -5.12 14.78 -3.33
C ALA A 31 -4.85 15.98 -4.24
N ASP A 32 -4.98 17.19 -3.70
CA ASP A 32 -4.71 18.44 -4.42
C ASP A 32 -3.23 18.57 -4.80
N ASN A 33 -2.33 18.11 -3.93
CA ASN A 33 -0.89 18.22 -4.12
C ASN A 33 -0.26 17.04 -4.90
N LEU A 34 -1.03 15.98 -5.21
CA LEU A 34 -0.45 14.79 -5.82
C LEU A 34 0.13 15.08 -7.21
N GLY A 35 -0.50 15.97 -7.99
CA GLY A 35 -0.05 16.32 -9.34
C GLY A 35 1.41 16.79 -9.36
N ASP A 36 1.77 17.73 -8.49
CA ASP A 36 3.13 18.28 -8.38
C ASP A 36 4.15 17.21 -7.98
N VAL A 37 3.76 16.29 -7.10
CA VAL A 37 4.61 15.17 -6.68
C VAL A 37 4.85 14.22 -7.85
N LEU A 38 3.81 13.90 -8.61
CA LEU A 38 3.91 13.02 -9.78
C LEU A 38 4.69 13.65 -10.93
N VAL A 39 4.57 14.96 -11.15
CA VAL A 39 5.39 15.68 -12.15
C VAL A 39 6.88 15.49 -11.83
N LYS A 40 7.28 15.73 -10.58
CA LYS A 40 8.67 15.53 -10.14
C LYS A 40 9.13 14.08 -10.29
N ALA A 41 8.28 13.12 -9.92
CA ALA A 41 8.60 11.68 -10.02
C ALA A 41 8.59 11.14 -11.46
N SER A 42 7.92 11.81 -12.38
CA SER A 42 7.92 11.43 -13.79
C SER A 42 9.21 11.85 -14.52
N GLN A 43 9.91 12.87 -13.98
CA GLN A 43 11.19 13.32 -14.52
C GLN A 43 12.25 12.25 -14.24
N ASN A 44 12.89 11.74 -15.29
CA ASN A 44 13.92 10.69 -15.20
C ASN A 44 13.44 9.35 -14.62
N ASN A 45 12.14 9.04 -14.74
CA ASN A 45 11.66 7.72 -14.33
C ASN A 45 12.33 6.63 -15.19
N PRO A 46 12.99 5.62 -14.58
CA PRO A 46 13.74 4.59 -15.32
C PRO A 46 12.84 3.58 -16.04
N TYR A 47 11.51 3.65 -15.87
CA TYR A 47 10.52 2.81 -16.53
C TYR A 47 9.73 3.64 -17.55
N PRO A 48 10.16 3.72 -18.83
CA PRO A 48 9.57 4.65 -19.80
C PRO A 48 8.06 4.47 -19.99
N ALA A 49 7.57 3.23 -20.00
CA ALA A 49 6.15 2.94 -20.12
C ALA A 49 5.34 3.48 -18.93
N PHE A 50 5.87 3.35 -17.72
CA PHE A 50 5.22 3.85 -16.51
C PHE A 50 5.34 5.37 -16.41
N GLY A 51 6.50 5.95 -16.75
CA GLY A 51 6.67 7.40 -16.89
C GLY A 51 5.68 8.02 -17.87
N ASN A 52 5.45 7.37 -19.02
CA ASN A 52 4.43 7.80 -19.98
C ASN A 52 3.00 7.71 -19.40
N PHE A 53 2.68 6.64 -18.67
CA PHE A 53 1.40 6.54 -17.95
C PHE A 53 1.22 7.66 -16.93
N LEU A 54 2.27 8.01 -16.18
CA LEU A 54 2.23 9.13 -15.25
C LEU A 54 1.90 10.45 -15.97
N GLN A 55 2.58 10.74 -17.07
CA GLN A 55 2.41 11.99 -17.82
C GLN A 55 1.07 12.09 -18.54
N THR A 56 0.56 10.98 -19.10
CA THR A 56 -0.61 10.99 -19.98
C THR A 56 -1.92 10.66 -19.26
N VAL A 57 -1.86 9.96 -18.13
CA VAL A 57 -3.05 9.49 -17.40
C VAL A 57 -3.06 9.97 -15.95
N ALA A 58 -2.01 9.69 -15.18
CA ALA A 58 -2.05 9.91 -13.73
C ALA A 58 -2.00 11.40 -13.37
N ILE A 59 -1.11 12.19 -13.97
CA ILE A 59 -0.96 13.63 -13.70
C ILE A 59 -2.22 14.41 -14.11
N PRO A 60 -2.79 14.23 -15.33
CA PRO A 60 -4.04 14.90 -15.70
C PRO A 60 -5.23 14.56 -14.81
N ASN A 61 -5.23 13.37 -14.19
CA ASN A 61 -6.28 12.89 -13.28
C ASN A 61 -5.79 12.85 -11.82
N SER A 62 -4.81 13.68 -11.46
CA SER A 62 -4.06 13.55 -10.20
C SER A 62 -4.94 13.66 -8.96
N TYR A 63 -5.97 14.50 -8.97
CA TYR A 63 -6.93 14.59 -7.85
C TYR A 63 -7.63 13.24 -7.61
N LEU A 64 -8.12 12.59 -8.68
CA LEU A 64 -8.78 11.29 -8.59
C LEU A 64 -7.81 10.21 -8.07
N PHE A 65 -6.61 10.14 -8.65
CA PHE A 65 -5.58 9.21 -8.17
C PHE A 65 -5.18 9.49 -6.71
N GLY A 66 -5.16 10.75 -6.29
CA GLY A 66 -4.93 11.17 -4.92
C GLY A 66 -5.98 10.62 -3.96
N GLN A 67 -7.26 10.72 -4.34
CA GLN A 67 -8.36 10.12 -3.59
C GLN A 67 -8.22 8.58 -3.56
N MET A 68 -7.95 7.95 -4.70
CA MET A 68 -7.79 6.49 -4.79
C MET A 68 -6.65 5.99 -3.90
N VAL A 69 -5.50 6.68 -3.89
CA VAL A 69 -4.38 6.35 -3.02
C VAL A 69 -4.77 6.54 -1.55
N MET A 70 -5.30 7.70 -1.19
CA MET A 70 -5.67 8.01 0.20
C MET A 70 -6.64 6.99 0.79
N TRP A 71 -7.72 6.68 0.07
CA TRP A 71 -8.71 5.70 0.51
C TRP A 71 -8.21 4.26 0.38
N GLY A 72 -7.42 3.95 -0.65
CA GLY A 72 -6.81 2.64 -0.84
C GLY A 72 -5.88 2.26 0.31
N GLU A 73 -5.06 3.21 0.77
CA GLU A 73 -4.21 3.02 1.95
C GLU A 73 -5.01 2.77 3.22
N LEU A 74 -6.09 3.54 3.44
CA LEU A 74 -6.95 3.37 4.61
C LEU A 74 -7.65 2.00 4.60
N LEU A 75 -8.26 1.62 3.48
CA LEU A 75 -8.96 0.35 3.33
C LEU A 75 -8.01 -0.84 3.51
N THR A 76 -6.79 -0.72 2.96
CA THR A 76 -5.70 -1.69 3.17
C THR A 76 -5.38 -1.82 4.66
N ALA A 77 -5.18 -0.70 5.36
CA ALA A 77 -4.87 -0.68 6.79
C ALA A 77 -5.98 -1.34 7.62
N VAL A 78 -7.23 -0.91 7.43
CA VAL A 78 -8.40 -1.43 8.15
C VAL A 78 -8.55 -2.93 7.91
N SER A 79 -8.43 -3.38 6.66
CA SER A 79 -8.57 -4.79 6.30
C SER A 79 -7.50 -5.67 6.98
N ILE A 80 -6.23 -5.24 6.93
CA ILE A 80 -5.13 -5.99 7.55
C ILE A 80 -5.25 -5.99 9.08
N ILE A 81 -5.44 -4.82 9.70
CA ILE A 81 -5.48 -4.68 11.16
C ILE A 81 -6.65 -5.46 11.75
N SER A 82 -7.87 -5.23 11.27
CA SER A 82 -9.06 -5.88 11.80
C SER A 82 -8.98 -7.40 11.68
N SER A 83 -8.50 -7.91 10.54
CA SER A 83 -8.34 -9.35 10.31
C SER A 83 -7.25 -9.95 11.18
N CYS A 84 -6.09 -9.29 11.34
CA CYS A 84 -5.02 -9.77 12.22
C CYS A 84 -5.48 -9.82 13.68
N LEU A 85 -6.11 -8.75 14.19
CA LEU A 85 -6.63 -8.71 15.55
C LEU A 85 -7.68 -9.81 15.80
N TYR A 86 -8.60 -10.01 14.84
CA TYR A 86 -9.60 -11.05 14.92
C TYR A 86 -8.97 -12.46 14.96
N LEU A 87 -8.03 -12.76 14.06
CA LEU A 87 -7.37 -14.07 13.98
C LEU A 87 -6.46 -14.35 15.18
N LEU A 88 -5.80 -13.32 15.73
CA LEU A 88 -5.03 -13.42 16.97
C LEU A 88 -5.92 -13.75 18.17
N TRP A 89 -7.12 -13.16 18.24
CA TRP A 89 -8.05 -13.39 19.34
C TRP A 89 -8.76 -14.75 19.27
N LYS A 90 -9.43 -15.06 18.14
CA LYS A 90 -10.30 -16.25 18.01
C LYS A 90 -9.53 -17.55 17.76
N ASN A 91 -8.21 -17.50 17.56
CA ASN A 91 -7.30 -18.62 17.28
C ASN A 91 -7.85 -19.70 16.32
N SER A 92 -8.75 -19.30 15.41
CA SER A 92 -9.48 -20.18 14.50
C SER A 92 -9.38 -19.64 13.08
N LYS A 93 -9.35 -20.55 12.11
CA LYS A 93 -9.27 -20.23 10.67
C LYS A 93 -10.61 -19.75 10.13
N GLN A 94 -11.07 -18.60 10.61
CA GLN A 94 -12.31 -18.01 10.12
C GLN A 94 -12.09 -17.50 8.69
N LYS A 95 -12.84 -18.09 7.74
CA LYS A 95 -12.59 -17.92 6.30
C LYS A 95 -12.72 -16.46 5.83
N ILE A 96 -13.64 -15.70 6.41
CA ILE A 96 -13.91 -14.31 6.03
C ILE A 96 -12.75 -13.41 6.47
N ALA A 97 -12.21 -13.61 7.67
CA ALA A 97 -11.05 -12.88 8.19
C ALA A 97 -9.78 -13.21 7.39
N LEU A 98 -9.60 -14.47 6.99
CA LEU A 98 -8.49 -14.83 6.10
C LEU A 98 -8.64 -14.20 4.71
N LEU A 99 -9.84 -14.20 4.14
CA LEU A 99 -10.12 -13.55 2.86
C LEU A 99 -9.89 -12.04 2.94
N ALA A 100 -10.42 -11.38 3.97
CA ALA A 100 -10.21 -9.96 4.21
C ALA A 100 -8.72 -9.64 4.36
N LEU A 101 -7.99 -10.41 5.17
CA LEU A 101 -6.53 -10.26 5.31
C LEU A 101 -5.83 -10.37 3.96
N LYS A 102 -6.14 -11.39 3.15
CA LYS A 102 -5.57 -11.54 1.80
C LYS A 102 -5.87 -10.35 0.90
N LEU A 103 -7.11 -9.87 0.88
CA LEU A 103 -7.49 -8.69 0.10
C LEU A 103 -6.74 -7.43 0.58
N GLY A 104 -6.57 -7.26 1.88
CA GLY A 104 -5.76 -6.17 2.44
C GLY A 104 -4.30 -6.28 2.01
N LEU A 105 -3.69 -7.47 2.10
CA LEU A 105 -2.32 -7.69 1.66
C LEU A 105 -2.16 -7.46 0.14
N MET A 106 -3.13 -7.87 -0.68
CA MET A 106 -3.15 -7.61 -2.12
C MET A 106 -3.25 -6.11 -2.43
N GLY A 107 -4.12 -5.39 -1.73
CA GLY A 107 -4.23 -3.93 -1.84
C GLY A 107 -2.91 -3.23 -1.49
N GLY A 108 -2.30 -3.64 -0.38
CA GLY A 108 -0.98 -3.15 0.03
C GLY A 108 0.12 -3.46 -0.99
N ALA A 109 0.16 -4.67 -1.55
CA ALA A 109 1.14 -5.04 -2.57
C ALA A 109 0.96 -4.20 -3.84
N PHE A 110 -0.28 -4.01 -4.28
CA PHE A 110 -0.62 -3.16 -5.41
C PHE A 110 -0.16 -1.71 -5.19
N LEU A 111 -0.44 -1.13 -4.02
CA LEU A 111 0.02 0.22 -3.68
C LEU A 111 1.55 0.33 -3.69
N ASN A 112 2.26 -0.59 -3.04
CA ASN A 112 3.72 -0.60 -3.02
C ASN A 112 4.33 -0.77 -4.42
N ILE A 113 3.74 -1.59 -5.29
CA ILE A 113 4.20 -1.73 -6.68
C ILE A 113 4.09 -0.40 -7.42
N ASN A 114 2.95 0.29 -7.30
CA ASN A 114 2.77 1.60 -7.92
C ASN A 114 3.74 2.64 -7.34
N PHE A 115 3.93 2.66 -6.01
CA PHE A 115 4.86 3.57 -5.37
C PHE A 115 6.30 3.28 -5.75
N TRP A 116 6.68 2.01 -5.87
CA TRP A 116 8.00 1.61 -6.32
C TRP A 116 8.27 2.06 -7.76
N LEU A 117 7.36 1.74 -8.69
CA LEU A 117 7.46 2.18 -10.09
C LEU A 117 7.50 3.71 -10.23
N THR A 118 6.81 4.43 -9.33
CA THR A 118 6.79 5.89 -9.32
C THR A 118 8.06 6.48 -8.71
N PHE A 119 8.51 5.99 -7.55
CA PHE A 119 9.43 6.71 -6.67
C PHE A 119 10.73 5.97 -6.32
N ALA A 120 10.90 4.68 -6.65
CA ALA A 120 12.08 3.91 -6.22
C ALA A 120 13.41 4.54 -6.67
N HIS A 121 13.44 5.13 -7.87
CA HIS A 121 14.62 5.80 -8.41
C HIS A 121 14.98 7.11 -7.69
N THR A 122 14.08 7.67 -6.88
CA THR A 122 14.31 8.98 -6.22
C THR A 122 15.20 8.87 -5.00
N ASN A 123 15.18 7.74 -4.29
CA ASN A 123 16.11 7.41 -3.21
C ASN A 123 16.04 5.92 -2.83
N SER A 124 17.14 5.38 -2.31
CA SER A 124 17.29 3.95 -1.96
C SER A 124 16.40 3.48 -0.80
N ALA A 125 15.96 4.40 0.08
CA ALA A 125 15.09 4.04 1.19
C ALA A 125 13.66 3.71 0.70
N VAL A 126 13.13 4.51 -0.23
CA VAL A 126 11.83 4.26 -0.86
C VAL A 126 11.86 2.97 -1.70
N ASP A 127 12.94 2.74 -2.45
CA ASP A 127 13.16 1.50 -3.19
C ASP A 127 13.09 0.28 -2.25
N SER A 128 13.98 0.24 -1.27
CA SER A 128 14.12 -0.89 -0.34
C SER A 128 12.85 -1.15 0.48
N LEU A 129 12.19 -0.08 0.95
CA LEU A 129 10.98 -0.21 1.76
C LEU A 129 9.81 -0.80 0.96
N ASN A 130 9.55 -0.30 -0.25
CA ASN A 130 8.46 -0.83 -1.07
C ASN A 130 8.73 -2.28 -1.47
N LEU A 131 9.97 -2.63 -1.87
CA LEU A 131 10.33 -4.02 -2.19
C LEU A 131 10.13 -4.95 -0.98
N LEU A 132 10.61 -4.55 0.20
CA LEU A 132 10.43 -5.32 1.43
C LEU A 132 8.94 -5.53 1.73
N MET A 133 8.12 -4.47 1.65
CA MET A 133 6.70 -4.57 1.93
C MET A 133 5.97 -5.45 0.90
N ILE A 134 6.32 -5.37 -0.39
CA ILE A 134 5.79 -6.25 -1.44
C ILE A 134 6.08 -7.71 -1.08
N ILE A 135 7.33 -8.04 -0.74
CA ILE A 135 7.73 -9.41 -0.40
C ILE A 135 6.94 -9.92 0.80
N ILE A 136 6.85 -9.13 1.89
CA ILE A 136 6.09 -9.50 3.09
C ILE A 136 4.62 -9.77 2.75
N GLN A 137 4.01 -8.92 1.92
CA GLN A 137 2.61 -9.05 1.53
C GLN A 137 2.38 -10.29 0.65
N LEU A 138 3.27 -10.56 -0.30
CA LEU A 138 3.22 -11.76 -1.14
C LEU A 138 3.36 -13.05 -0.32
N VAL A 139 4.26 -13.07 0.66
CA VAL A 139 4.39 -14.20 1.60
C VAL A 139 3.05 -14.44 2.29
N GLY A 140 2.37 -13.40 2.78
CA GLY A 140 1.06 -13.55 3.42
C GLY A 140 -0.04 -14.03 2.48
N ILE A 141 -0.08 -13.53 1.25
CA ILE A 141 -1.07 -13.96 0.24
C ILE A 141 -0.96 -15.46 -0.06
N ILE A 142 0.28 -15.95 -0.19
CA ILE A 142 0.58 -17.35 -0.55
C ILE A 142 0.41 -18.30 0.64
N THR A 143 0.78 -17.88 1.85
CA THR A 143 0.89 -18.80 3.01
C THR A 143 -0.35 -18.89 3.90
N LEU A 144 -1.24 -17.89 3.86
CA LEU A 144 -2.49 -17.87 4.64
C LEU A 144 -3.61 -18.69 3.99
#